data_AF-A0A7S2BU99-F1
#
_entry.id   AF-A0A7S2BU99-F1
#
_cell.length_a   1.000
_cell.length_b   1.000
_cell.length_c   1.000
_cell.angle_alpha   90.00
_cell.angle_beta   90.00
_cell.angle_gamma   90.00
#
_symmetry.space_group_name_H-M   'P 1'
#
loop_
_entity.id
_entity.type
_entity.pdbx_description
1 polymer ?
#
loop_
_entity_poly.entity_id
_entity_poly.type
_entity_poly.pdbx_seq_one_letter_code
_entity_poly.pdbx_strand_id
1 'polypeptide(L)'
;SGAGAGALTGCRLVRARKITLRLLDTYGDRDFLGLTGIEVLEGHTARPMRLDLSYLHASPRDLSALGHVGDPRTLDKVVDGSNITDEDHHMWLAPFTPGTDHLLTIDLGKVHEIVGLRVYNYNKNDEGA
;
A
#
# COMPACT_ATOMS: atom_id res chain seq x y z
N SER A 1 25.58 10.81 9.54
CA SER A 1 26.01 10.57 8.15
C SER A 1 24.78 10.52 7.27
N GLY A 2 24.52 11.58 6.51
CA GLY A 2 23.33 11.67 5.64
C GLY A 2 23.61 11.03 4.29
N ALA A 3 22.93 9.94 3.96
CA ALA A 3 22.88 9.46 2.59
C ALA A 3 22.13 10.50 1.76
N GLY A 4 22.85 11.20 0.88
CA GLY A 4 22.25 12.12 -0.07
C GLY A 4 21.31 11.34 -0.99
N ALA A 5 20.01 11.60 -0.89
CA ALA A 5 19.07 11.22 -1.94
C ALA A 5 19.52 11.92 -3.22
N GLY A 6 20.17 11.18 -4.12
CA GLY A 6 20.52 11.67 -5.44
C GLY A 6 19.23 12.12 -6.12
N ALA A 7 19.15 13.41 -6.46
CA ALA A 7 18.05 13.91 -7.25
C ALA A 7 17.93 13.05 -8.52
N LEU A 8 16.72 12.64 -8.86
CA LEU A 8 16.46 11.84 -10.06
C LEU A 8 16.53 12.75 -11.29
N THR A 9 17.73 13.23 -11.63
CA THR A 9 17.99 14.07 -12.79
C THR A 9 17.69 13.29 -14.06
N GLY A 10 16.59 13.63 -14.73
CA GLY A 10 16.11 12.97 -15.95
C GLY A 10 14.89 12.07 -15.77
N CYS A 11 14.40 11.85 -14.54
CA CYS A 11 13.16 11.11 -14.32
C CYS A 11 11.96 12.02 -14.64
N ARG A 12 11.12 11.58 -15.58
CA ARG A 12 9.91 12.31 -15.96
C ARG A 12 8.86 12.16 -14.86
N LEU A 13 8.49 13.28 -14.25
CA LEU A 13 7.38 13.32 -13.31
C LEU A 13 6.06 13.01 -14.03
N VAL A 14 5.24 12.17 -13.42
CA VAL A 14 3.89 11.84 -13.84
C VAL A 14 2.92 12.74 -13.09
N ARG A 15 2.06 13.45 -13.82
CA ARG A 15 0.99 14.23 -13.21
C ARG A 15 -0.24 13.35 -13.01
N ALA A 16 -0.60 13.06 -11.77
CA ALA A 16 -1.75 12.24 -11.45
C ALA A 16 -2.49 12.77 -10.22
N ARG A 17 -3.82 12.62 -10.23
CA ARG A 17 -4.66 12.77 -9.03
C ARG A 17 -4.94 11.41 -8.38
N LYS A 18 -5.19 10.39 -9.19
CA LYS A 18 -5.61 9.07 -8.75
C LYS A 18 -4.61 8.03 -9.22
N ILE A 19 -4.18 7.18 -8.30
CA ILE A 19 -3.33 6.02 -8.56
C ILE A 19 -4.14 4.79 -8.17
N THR A 20 -4.23 3.81 -9.05
CA THR A 20 -4.92 2.55 -8.76
C THR A 20 -3.97 1.40 -9.06
N LEU A 21 -3.69 0.61 -8.04
CA LEU A 21 -2.99 -0.66 -8.13
C LEU A 21 -4.04 -1.76 -8.27
N ARG A 22 -3.91 -2.57 -9.32
CA ARG A 22 -4.63 -3.83 -9.45
C ARG A 22 -3.71 -4.93 -8.95
N LEU A 23 -4.08 -5.57 -7.85
CA LEU A 23 -3.35 -6.67 -7.24
C LEU A 23 -3.81 -7.96 -7.91
N LEU A 24 -2.91 -8.59 -8.66
CA LEU A 24 -3.27 -9.69 -9.59
C LEU A 24 -3.14 -11.08 -8.98
N ASP A 25 -2.28 -11.21 -7.98
CA ASP A 25 -1.95 -12.49 -7.37
C ASP A 25 -1.42 -12.28 -5.95
N THR A 26 -1.35 -13.37 -5.20
CA THR A 26 -0.87 -13.42 -3.82
C THR A 26 0.31 -14.39 -3.69
N TYR A 27 1.10 -14.25 -2.63
CA TYR A 27 2.24 -15.11 -2.35
C TYR A 27 2.02 -15.84 -1.03
N GLY A 28 1.84 -17.16 -1.09
CA GLY A 28 1.65 -18.02 0.08
C GLY A 28 0.18 -18.38 0.33
N ASP A 29 -0.59 -17.44 0.88
CA ASP A 29 -2.01 -17.66 1.23
C ASP A 29 -2.92 -17.44 0.01
N ARG A 30 -3.71 -18.46 -0.35
CA ARG A 30 -4.58 -18.44 -1.55
C ARG A 30 -5.83 -17.60 -1.39
N ASP A 31 -6.22 -17.28 -0.17
CA ASP A 31 -7.51 -16.65 0.15
C ASP A 31 -7.34 -15.18 0.54
N PHE A 32 -6.10 -14.71 0.72
CA PHE A 32 -5.82 -13.34 1.13
C PHE A 32 -4.65 -12.72 0.39
N LEU A 33 -4.68 -11.40 0.27
CA LEU A 33 -3.54 -10.57 -0.10
C LEU A 33 -3.29 -9.55 1.01
N GLY A 34 -2.06 -9.06 1.11
CA GLY A 34 -1.71 -8.07 2.10
C GLY A 34 -0.52 -7.22 1.69
N LEU A 35 -0.37 -6.10 2.38
CA LEU A 35 0.77 -5.20 2.29
C LEU A 35 1.12 -4.72 3.69
N THR A 36 2.39 -4.41 3.93
CA THR A 36 2.81 -3.67 5.12
C THR A 36 2.89 -2.17 4.87
N GLY A 37 2.83 -1.72 3.61
CA GLY A 37 2.85 -0.29 3.32
C GLY A 37 2.85 0.07 1.84
N ILE A 38 2.48 1.33 1.56
CA ILE A 38 2.69 2.00 0.28
C ILE A 38 3.15 3.44 0.49
N GLU A 39 4.08 3.90 -0.35
CA GLU A 39 4.49 5.30 -0.39
C GLU A 39 4.32 5.86 -1.81
N VAL A 40 3.69 7.04 -1.92
CA VAL A 40 3.71 7.85 -3.14
C VAL A 40 4.88 8.81 -3.05
N LEU A 41 5.80 8.75 -4.01
CA LEU A 41 6.99 9.60 -4.02
C LEU A 41 6.74 10.84 -4.90
N GLU A 42 6.91 12.03 -4.35
CA GLU A 42 6.71 13.30 -5.05
C GLU A 42 8.01 14.05 -5.37
N GLY A 43 7.96 14.80 -6.47
CA GLY A 43 9.04 15.67 -6.94
C GLY A 43 10.35 14.93 -7.28
N HIS A 44 11.35 15.71 -7.72
CA HIS A 44 12.64 15.17 -8.15
C HIS A 44 13.52 14.59 -7.02
N THR A 45 13.15 14.85 -5.76
CA THR A 45 13.86 14.32 -4.58
C THR A 45 13.25 13.01 -4.07
N ALA A 46 12.20 12.50 -4.73
CA ALA A 46 11.54 11.24 -4.40
C ALA A 46 11.14 11.15 -2.91
N ARG A 47 10.53 12.23 -2.40
CA ARG A 47 10.08 12.30 -1.00
C ARG A 47 8.73 11.60 -0.85
N PRO A 48 8.51 10.80 0.21
CA PRO A 48 7.21 10.23 0.49
C PRO A 48 6.18 11.33 0.81
N MET A 49 5.02 11.27 0.18
CA MET A 49 3.87 12.09 0.52
C MET A 49 3.25 11.60 1.83
N ARG A 50 2.85 12.53 2.71
CA ARG A 50 2.08 12.19 3.90
C ARG A 50 0.64 11.86 3.49
N LEU A 51 0.30 10.58 3.54
CA LEU A 51 -1.04 10.06 3.31
C LEU A 51 -1.71 9.69 4.63
N ASP A 52 -3.03 9.64 4.62
CA ASP A 52 -3.84 9.04 5.68
C ASP A 52 -4.98 8.23 5.04
N LEU A 53 -5.78 7.54 5.86
CA LEU A 53 -6.85 6.67 5.40
C LEU A 53 -7.86 7.37 4.48
N SER A 54 -8.07 8.69 4.60
CA SER A 54 -9.05 9.41 3.77
C SER A 54 -8.68 9.45 2.29
N TYR A 55 -7.41 9.21 1.95
CA TYR A 55 -6.91 9.10 0.58
C TYR A 55 -7.12 7.71 -0.02
N LEU A 56 -7.39 6.70 0.81
CA LEU A 56 -7.36 5.30 0.42
C LEU A 56 -8.75 4.73 0.20
N HIS A 57 -8.87 3.93 -0.85
CA HIS A 57 -9.98 3.02 -1.05
C HIS A 57 -9.43 1.68 -1.53
N ALA A 58 -9.79 0.60 -0.84
CA ALA A 58 -9.57 -0.76 -1.34
C ALA A 58 -10.88 -1.49 -1.62
N SER A 59 -10.86 -2.38 -2.61
CA SER A 59 -11.96 -3.29 -2.94
C SER A 59 -11.37 -4.68 -3.21
N PRO A 60 -11.60 -5.68 -2.34
CA PRO A 60 -12.24 -5.56 -1.02
C PRO A 60 -11.43 -4.68 -0.05
N ARG A 61 -12.11 -4.09 0.94
CA ARG A 61 -11.48 -3.09 1.83
C ARG A 61 -10.45 -3.71 2.76
N ASP A 62 -10.85 -4.75 3.46
CA ASP A 62 -10.10 -5.53 4.44
C ASP A 62 -11.00 -6.72 4.84
N LEU A 63 -10.67 -7.44 5.91
CA LEU A 63 -11.46 -8.59 6.39
C LEU A 63 -12.90 -8.27 6.79
N SER A 64 -13.26 -7.01 7.02
CA SER A 64 -14.66 -6.62 7.25
C SER A 64 -15.56 -6.93 6.06
N ALA A 65 -15.01 -7.06 4.85
CA ALA A 65 -15.75 -7.51 3.67
C ALA A 65 -16.29 -8.94 3.78
N LEU A 66 -15.74 -9.76 4.68
CA LEU A 66 -16.23 -11.10 5.03
C LEU A 66 -17.05 -11.12 6.33
N GLY A 67 -17.31 -9.96 6.94
CA GLY A 67 -18.02 -9.85 8.22
C GLY A 67 -17.14 -10.00 9.46
N HIS A 68 -15.80 -10.05 9.33
CA HIS A 68 -14.90 -10.04 10.49
C HIS A 68 -14.83 -8.64 11.09
N VAL A 69 -15.18 -8.52 12.37
CA VAL A 69 -15.15 -7.26 13.12
C VAL A 69 -14.05 -7.33 14.19
N GLY A 70 -13.23 -6.28 14.26
CA GLY A 70 -12.18 -6.16 15.29
C GLY A 70 -10.81 -6.73 14.90
N ASP A 71 -10.66 -7.27 13.70
CA ASP A 71 -9.33 -7.63 13.19
C ASP A 71 -8.49 -6.36 12.98
N PRO A 72 -7.22 -6.31 13.45
CA PRO A 72 -6.40 -5.11 13.37
C PRO A 72 -5.82 -4.85 11.98
N ARG A 73 -5.95 -5.79 11.03
CA ARG A 73 -5.33 -5.72 9.70
C ARG A 73 -6.14 -4.88 8.71
N THR A 74 -6.41 -3.64 9.09
CA THR A 74 -7.30 -2.71 8.40
C THR A 74 -6.59 -1.85 7.35
N LEU A 75 -7.36 -1.24 6.44
CA LEU A 75 -6.80 -0.46 5.32
C LEU A 75 -5.87 0.68 5.73
N ASP A 76 -6.03 1.27 6.92
CA ASP A 76 -5.14 2.33 7.41
C ASP A 76 -3.69 1.88 7.57
N LYS A 77 -3.44 0.57 7.76
CA LYS A 77 -2.09 0.02 7.92
C LYS A 77 -1.22 0.19 6.67
N VAL A 78 -1.83 0.34 5.51
CA VAL A 78 -1.13 0.61 4.25
C VAL A 78 -0.34 1.94 4.28
N VAL A 79 -0.68 2.88 5.17
CA VAL A 79 -0.04 4.21 5.25
C VAL A 79 0.27 4.64 6.69
N ASP A 80 0.39 3.70 7.63
CA ASP A 80 0.65 4.02 9.05
C ASP A 80 2.14 4.35 9.34
N GLY A 81 3.03 4.06 8.38
CA GLY A 81 4.47 4.33 8.44
C GLY A 81 5.32 3.17 8.96
N SER A 82 4.71 2.08 9.43
CA SER A 82 5.41 0.88 9.92
C SER A 82 5.67 -0.12 8.78
N ASN A 83 6.37 0.32 7.73
CA ASN A 83 6.49 -0.42 6.47
C ASN A 83 7.35 -1.70 6.55
N ILE A 84 8.32 -1.76 7.47
CA ILE A 84 9.21 -2.92 7.68
C ILE A 84 8.82 -3.54 9.01
N THR A 85 7.94 -4.53 8.97
CA THR A 85 7.33 -5.14 10.16
C THR A 85 6.93 -6.59 9.88
N ASP A 86 6.82 -7.39 10.92
CA ASP A 86 6.17 -8.71 10.96
C ASP A 86 4.94 -8.73 11.90
N GLU A 87 4.57 -7.58 12.47
CA GLU A 87 3.48 -7.44 13.43
C GLU A 87 2.12 -7.19 12.75
N ASP A 88 1.14 -8.07 12.98
CA ASP A 88 -0.20 -8.02 12.34
C ASP A 88 -0.88 -6.64 12.44
N HIS A 89 -0.70 -5.92 13.55
CA HIS A 89 -1.36 -4.63 13.79
C HIS A 89 -0.77 -3.47 12.98
N HIS A 90 0.28 -3.74 12.20
CA HIS A 90 0.91 -2.86 11.22
C HIS A 90 0.82 -3.41 9.80
N MET A 91 -0.05 -4.39 9.56
CA MET A 91 -0.25 -4.98 8.23
C MET A 91 -1.67 -4.81 7.76
N TRP A 92 -1.86 -4.62 6.47
CA TRP A 92 -3.16 -4.70 5.84
C TRP A 92 -3.37 -6.09 5.25
N LEU A 93 -4.58 -6.63 5.42
CA LEU A 93 -5.00 -7.89 4.82
C LEU A 93 -6.40 -7.74 4.23
N ALA A 94 -6.60 -8.23 3.01
CA ALA A 94 -7.88 -8.23 2.34
C ALA A 94 -8.15 -9.60 1.67
N PRO A 95 -9.42 -10.00 1.54
CA PRO A 95 -9.79 -11.21 0.83
C PRO A 95 -9.31 -11.18 -0.62
N PHE A 96 -8.85 -12.33 -1.10
CA PHE A 96 -8.45 -12.56 -2.47
C PHE A 96 -9.36 -13.60 -3.11
N THR A 97 -9.59 -13.48 -4.42
CA THR A 97 -10.40 -14.42 -5.19
C THR A 97 -9.85 -14.46 -6.61
N PRO A 98 -9.23 -15.57 -7.05
CA PRO A 98 -8.61 -15.64 -8.37
C PRO A 98 -9.56 -15.22 -9.51
N GLY A 99 -9.07 -14.36 -10.40
CA GLY A 99 -9.81 -13.90 -11.58
C GLY A 99 -10.79 -12.75 -11.33
N THR A 100 -10.89 -12.22 -10.11
CA THR A 100 -11.66 -11.00 -9.81
C THR A 100 -10.76 -9.77 -9.66
N ASP A 101 -11.36 -8.59 -9.58
CA ASP A 101 -10.62 -7.34 -9.36
C ASP A 101 -10.33 -7.10 -7.87
N HIS A 102 -9.06 -6.91 -7.54
CA HIS A 102 -8.60 -6.42 -6.23
C HIS A 102 -7.87 -5.12 -6.43
N LEU A 103 -8.49 -4.02 -6.01
CA LEU A 103 -8.02 -2.68 -6.29
C LEU A 103 -7.63 -1.98 -5.00
N LEU A 104 -6.43 -1.39 -4.98
CA LEU A 104 -6.02 -0.39 -4.00
C LEU A 104 -5.87 0.95 -4.73
N THR A 105 -6.65 1.93 -4.31
CA THR A 105 -6.70 3.26 -4.91
C THR A 105 -6.25 4.31 -3.91
N ILE A 106 -5.41 5.24 -4.38
CA ILE A 106 -5.00 6.45 -3.70
C ILE A 106 -5.57 7.64 -4.50
N ASP A 107 -6.56 8.36 -3.97
CA ASP A 107 -7.08 9.60 -4.54
C ASP A 107 -6.52 10.81 -3.78
N LEU A 108 -5.57 11.50 -4.39
CA LEU A 108 -4.86 12.66 -3.83
C LEU A 108 -5.73 13.92 -3.73
N GLY A 109 -6.99 13.87 -4.19
CA GLY A 109 -7.94 14.99 -4.20
C GLY A 109 -7.63 16.07 -5.27
N LYS A 110 -6.36 16.23 -5.63
CA LYS A 110 -5.86 17.12 -6.69
C LYS A 110 -4.72 16.47 -7.45
N VAL A 111 -4.30 17.08 -8.56
CA VAL A 111 -3.17 16.59 -9.35
C VAL A 111 -1.84 16.91 -8.64
N HIS A 112 -1.00 15.90 -8.47
CA HIS A 112 0.38 16.00 -7.97
C HIS A 112 1.39 15.54 -9.01
N GLU A 113 2.64 15.99 -8.86
CA GLU A 113 3.78 15.49 -9.62
C GLU A 113 4.46 14.33 -8.88
N ILE A 114 4.30 13.13 -9.43
CA ILE A 114 4.71 11.86 -8.83
C ILE A 114 5.91 11.33 -9.59
N VAL A 115 6.91 10.86 -8.87
CA VAL A 115 8.12 10.26 -9.45
C VAL A 115 8.15 8.74 -9.31
N GLY A 116 7.38 8.18 -8.39
CA GLY A 116 7.30 6.73 -8.23
C GLY A 116 6.41 6.29 -7.07
N LEU A 117 6.38 4.97 -6.88
CA LEU A 117 5.71 4.30 -5.78
C LEU A 117 6.72 3.37 -5.09
N ARG A 118 6.62 3.20 -3.78
CA ARG A 118 7.21 2.06 -3.06
C ARG A 118 6.08 1.21 -2.50
N VAL A 119 6.19 -0.09 -2.68
CA VAL A 119 5.22 -1.06 -2.19
C VAL A 119 5.97 -2.03 -1.28
N TYR A 120 5.45 -2.24 -0.08
CA TYR A 120 6.03 -3.12 0.92
C TYR A 120 5.10 -4.32 1.07
N ASN A 121 5.60 -5.50 0.67
CA ASN A 121 4.80 -6.70 0.63
C ASN A 121 4.50 -7.23 2.03
N TYR A 122 3.41 -7.98 2.18
CA TYR A 122 3.08 -8.68 3.41
C TYR A 122 4.26 -9.53 3.89
N ASN A 123 4.60 -9.42 5.17
CA ASN A 123 5.82 -10.00 5.72
C ASN A 123 5.55 -10.62 7.10
N LYS A 124 4.55 -11.48 7.20
CA LYS A 124 4.37 -12.32 8.38
C LYS A 124 5.16 -13.60 8.21
N ASN A 125 6.03 -13.92 9.16
CA ASN A 125 6.60 -15.25 9.27
C ASN A 125 5.55 -16.19 9.88
N ASP A 126 5.38 -17.38 9.30
CA ASP A 126 4.61 -18.45 9.94
C ASP A 126 5.33 -18.88 11.23
N GLU A 127 5.02 -18.26 12.36
CA GLU A 127 5.43 -18.74 13.68
C GLU A 127 4.45 -19.77 14.28
N GLY A 128 3.67 -20.48 13.45
CA GLY A 128 2.77 -21.52 13.97
C GLY A 128 1.98 -22.29 12.94
N ALA A 129 2.62 -23.28 12.32
CA ALA A 129 1.97 -24.50 11.83
C ALA A 129 2.26 -25.66 12.80
#